data_AF-A0A0N1BMU2-F1
#
_entry.id   AF-A0A0N1BMU2-F1
#
_cell.length_a   1.000
_cell.length_b   1.000
_cell.length_c   1.000
_cell.angle_alpha   90.00
_cell.angle_beta   90.00
_cell.angle_gamma   90.00
#
_symmetry.space_group_name_H-M   'P 1'
#
loop_
_entity.id
_entity.type
_entity.pdbx_description
1 polymer ?
#
loop_
_entity_poly.entity_id
_entity_poly.type
_entity_poly.pdbx_seq_one_letter_code
_entity_poly.pdbx_strand_id
1 'polypeptide(L)'
;MRRAAGLVLGAAAVVLAGCDLFEPPAAERAETGERAEAPTADGAFRHSQSEDLSGFYTPVAETGEGEGRLLLVFIGQPADFEAWEKGTRNSEFAPVMLEFAGGERVLPERYEVSDSRVRFSGTSEALGRVTLDARLDGGTLALARRNLGTAEDPAMEGAVTVGGRTYGGVKFAWSMGGG
;
A
#
# COMPACT_ATOMS: atom_id res chain seq x y z
N MET A 1 21.99 -21.48 96.43
CA MET A 1 22.74 -20.22 96.66
C MET A 1 23.10 -19.62 95.30
N ARG A 2 23.19 -18.27 95.17
CA ARG A 2 23.75 -17.53 93.99
C ARG A 2 22.94 -17.72 92.68
N ARG A 3 22.45 -16.62 92.06
CA ARG A 3 23.05 -15.77 90.99
C ARG A 3 23.29 -16.49 89.65
N ALA A 4 23.13 -15.88 88.47
CA ALA A 4 22.41 -14.67 88.03
C ALA A 4 22.54 -14.51 86.49
N ALA A 5 21.60 -13.77 85.86
CA ALA A 5 21.68 -13.16 84.51
C ALA A 5 21.81 -14.10 83.28
N GLY A 6 21.41 -13.58 82.11
CA GLY A 6 21.49 -14.26 80.80
C GLY A 6 20.35 -13.87 79.86
N LEU A 7 20.54 -12.82 79.06
CA LEU A 7 19.59 -12.36 78.02
C LEU A 7 19.96 -12.98 76.66
N VAL A 8 18.97 -13.24 75.78
CA VAL A 8 18.93 -12.81 74.34
C VAL A 8 17.71 -13.42 73.63
N LEU A 9 17.16 -12.69 72.64
CA LEU A 9 16.02 -13.08 71.80
C LEU A 9 16.42 -14.05 70.66
N GLY A 10 15.45 -14.80 70.15
CA GLY A 10 15.59 -15.58 68.91
C GLY A 10 14.30 -16.33 68.54
N ALA A 11 13.32 -15.65 67.96
CA ALA A 11 12.02 -16.23 67.63
C ALA A 11 11.77 -16.31 66.12
N ALA A 12 11.53 -17.52 65.61
CA ALA A 12 10.89 -17.82 64.33
C ALA A 12 10.24 -19.22 64.43
N ALA A 13 9.07 -19.42 63.83
CA ALA A 13 8.24 -20.63 64.03
C ALA A 13 8.04 -21.44 62.73
N VAL A 14 7.52 -22.67 62.87
CA VAL A 14 7.40 -23.72 61.85
C VAL A 14 6.13 -24.57 62.13
N VAL A 15 5.57 -25.35 61.20
CA VAL A 15 6.07 -25.73 59.86
C VAL A 15 5.41 -24.86 58.76
N LEU A 16 4.67 -25.27 57.71
CA LEU A 16 4.09 -26.53 57.23
C LEU A 16 4.40 -26.76 55.74
N ALA A 17 4.30 -28.01 55.29
CA ALA A 17 4.39 -28.41 53.89
C ALA A 17 3.04 -29.00 53.42
N GLY A 18 2.75 -28.87 52.13
CA GLY A 18 1.61 -29.49 51.47
C GLY A 18 1.78 -29.34 49.96
N CYS A 19 1.78 -30.45 49.23
CA CYS A 19 2.03 -30.48 47.78
C CYS A 19 0.74 -30.80 47.01
N ASP A 20 0.64 -30.21 45.82
CA ASP A 20 -0.20 -30.58 44.68
C ASP A 20 -1.70 -30.87 44.87
N LEU A 21 -2.52 -30.03 44.23
CA LEU A 21 -3.36 -30.52 43.14
C LEU A 21 -3.60 -29.41 42.10
N PHE A 22 -4.04 -29.82 40.91
CA PHE A 22 -3.94 -29.07 39.65
C PHE A 22 -5.22 -28.31 39.30
N GLU A 23 -5.15 -26.98 39.14
CA GLU A 23 -6.12 -26.20 38.36
C GLU A 23 -5.50 -24.86 37.88
N PRO A 24 -5.34 -24.62 36.56
CA PRO A 24 -4.80 -23.35 36.05
C PRO A 24 -5.89 -22.26 36.02
N PRO A 25 -5.70 -21.09 36.63
CA PRO A 25 -6.72 -20.04 36.68
C PRO A 25 -6.96 -19.41 35.30
N ALA A 26 -8.23 -19.19 34.95
CA ALA A 26 -8.64 -18.60 33.69
C ALA A 26 -8.24 -17.12 33.59
N ALA A 27 -7.32 -16.79 32.68
CA ALA A 27 -6.92 -15.42 32.35
C ALA A 27 -7.84 -14.77 31.30
N GLU A 28 -9.16 -14.82 31.53
CA GLU A 28 -10.10 -13.88 30.91
C GLU A 28 -9.97 -12.52 31.64
N ARG A 29 -9.82 -11.36 31.00
CA ARG A 29 -9.73 -11.05 29.55
C ARG A 29 -8.62 -10.04 29.31
N ALA A 30 -7.80 -10.28 28.29
CA ALA A 30 -6.99 -9.21 27.70
C ALA A 30 -7.87 -8.43 26.71
N GLU A 31 -8.47 -7.32 27.15
CA GLU A 31 -9.06 -6.32 26.25
C GLU A 31 -7.96 -5.51 25.53
N THR A 32 -7.04 -6.21 24.86
CA THR A 32 -6.17 -5.62 23.85
C THR A 32 -6.91 -5.68 22.52
N GLY A 33 -7.96 -4.87 22.41
CA GLY A 33 -8.53 -4.50 21.12
C GLY A 33 -7.49 -3.70 20.35
N GLU A 34 -6.62 -4.39 19.63
CA GLU A 34 -5.58 -3.80 18.77
C GLU A 34 -6.28 -3.05 17.65
N ARG A 35 -6.61 -1.78 17.94
CA ARG A 35 -6.99 -0.80 16.93
C ARG A 35 -5.82 -0.72 15.97
N ALA A 36 -5.97 -1.37 14.82
CA ALA A 36 -4.99 -1.32 13.74
C ALA A 36 -4.60 0.13 13.50
N GLU A 37 -3.38 0.48 13.89
CA GLU A 37 -2.92 1.87 13.88
C GLU A 37 -2.76 2.26 12.41
N ALA A 38 -3.67 3.12 11.93
CA ALA A 38 -3.69 3.52 10.53
C ALA A 38 -2.32 4.08 10.17
N PRO A 39 -1.64 3.55 9.13
CA PRO A 39 -0.21 3.78 8.93
C PRO A 39 0.07 5.27 8.84
N THR A 40 0.93 5.74 9.74
CA THR A 40 1.26 7.16 9.93
C THR A 40 1.64 7.81 8.59
N ALA A 41 1.16 9.04 8.38
CA ALA A 41 1.06 9.65 7.05
C ALA A 41 2.41 10.04 6.39
N ASP A 42 3.55 9.67 6.97
CA ASP A 42 4.89 9.90 6.43
C ASP A 42 5.15 9.06 5.17
N GLY A 43 4.77 9.62 4.02
CA GLY A 43 4.90 9.00 2.72
C GLY A 43 3.74 8.05 2.38
N ALA A 44 2.52 8.58 2.42
CA ALA A 44 1.44 8.08 1.56
C ALA A 44 1.75 8.29 0.06
N PHE A 45 2.58 9.29 -0.26
CA PHE A 45 2.99 9.63 -1.61
C PHE A 45 4.53 9.64 -1.63
N ARG A 46 5.12 8.88 -2.56
CA ARG A 46 6.58 8.78 -2.74
C ARG A 46 6.90 8.58 -4.21
N HIS A 47 7.79 9.41 -4.74
CA HIS A 47 8.36 9.26 -6.07
C HIS A 47 9.89 9.25 -5.98
N SER A 48 10.56 8.44 -6.80
CA SER A 48 12.02 8.34 -6.83
C SER A 48 12.57 7.89 -8.19
N GLN A 49 11.83 8.17 -9.27
CA GLN A 49 12.29 7.94 -10.64
C GLN A 49 13.40 8.93 -11.03
N SER A 50 14.37 8.42 -11.79
CA SER A 50 15.41 9.20 -12.47
C SER A 50 15.11 9.37 -13.97
N GLU A 51 14.32 8.46 -14.54
CA GLU A 51 13.79 8.54 -15.90
C GLU A 51 12.46 9.31 -15.96
N ASP A 52 12.15 9.86 -17.14
CA ASP A 52 10.81 10.38 -17.42
C ASP A 52 9.87 9.21 -17.77
N LEU A 53 8.98 8.92 -16.81
CA LEU A 53 7.96 7.87 -16.88
C LEU A 53 6.59 8.37 -17.35
N SER A 54 6.47 9.65 -17.70
CA SER A 54 5.18 10.30 -17.96
C SER A 54 4.47 9.77 -19.20
N GLY A 55 3.14 9.89 -19.22
CA GLY A 55 2.29 9.50 -20.34
C GLY A 55 1.13 8.58 -19.95
N PHE A 56 0.58 7.89 -20.94
CA PHE A 56 -0.63 7.10 -20.82
C PHE A 56 -0.32 5.63 -21.08
N TYR A 57 -0.65 4.77 -20.11
CA TYR A 57 -0.42 3.33 -20.13
C TYR A 57 -1.76 2.61 -20.30
N THR A 58 -2.04 2.15 -21.51
CA THR A 58 -3.32 1.55 -21.91
C THR A 58 -3.23 0.03 -21.85
N PRO A 59 -4.16 -0.70 -21.18
CA PRO A 59 -4.16 -2.16 -21.17
C PRO A 59 -4.25 -2.73 -22.59
N VAL A 60 -3.35 -3.67 -22.93
CA VAL A 60 -3.34 -4.33 -24.26
C VAL A 60 -4.46 -5.36 -24.44
N ALA A 61 -5.16 -5.68 -23.36
CA ALA A 61 -6.33 -6.56 -23.30
C ALA A 61 -7.33 -6.01 -22.27
N GLU A 62 -8.62 -6.28 -22.48
CA GLU A 62 -9.68 -5.75 -21.61
C GLU A 62 -9.49 -6.17 -20.15
N THR A 63 -9.44 -5.19 -19.26
CA THR A 63 -9.20 -5.37 -17.82
C THR A 63 -10.38 -4.80 -17.05
N GLY A 64 -11.30 -5.68 -16.66
CA GLY A 64 -12.60 -5.29 -16.11
C GLY A 64 -13.75 -5.37 -17.14
N GLU A 65 -14.97 -5.16 -16.66
CA GLU A 65 -16.21 -5.36 -17.42
C GLU A 65 -17.10 -4.11 -17.32
N GLY A 66 -17.82 -3.79 -18.39
CA GLY A 66 -18.75 -2.65 -18.43
C GLY A 66 -18.09 -1.33 -18.03
N GLU A 67 -18.76 -0.55 -17.20
CA GLU A 67 -18.29 0.74 -16.68
C GLU A 67 -17.00 0.60 -15.83
N GLY A 68 -16.77 -0.56 -15.21
CA GLY A 68 -15.58 -0.88 -14.42
C GLY A 68 -14.39 -1.41 -15.22
N ARG A 69 -14.43 -1.36 -16.55
CA ARG A 69 -13.28 -1.68 -17.41
C ARG A 69 -12.27 -0.54 -17.39
N LEU A 70 -11.03 -0.83 -17.00
CA LEU A 70 -9.90 0.10 -17.01
C LEU A 70 -9.59 0.52 -18.46
N LEU A 71 -9.49 1.82 -18.70
CA LEU A 71 -9.07 2.40 -19.98
C LEU A 71 -7.58 2.74 -19.99
N LEU A 72 -7.09 3.39 -18.93
CA LEU A 72 -5.68 3.81 -18.83
C LEU A 72 -5.23 4.01 -17.39
N VAL A 73 -3.91 3.87 -17.19
CA VAL A 73 -3.17 4.47 -16.08
C VAL A 73 -2.46 5.70 -16.63
N PHE A 74 -2.68 6.87 -16.04
CA PHE A 74 -1.92 8.09 -16.33
C PHE A 74 -0.75 8.24 -15.34
N ILE A 75 0.41 8.67 -15.85
CA ILE A 75 1.57 9.07 -15.04
C ILE A 75 1.98 10.49 -15.46
N GLY A 76 2.08 11.39 -14.48
CA GLY A 76 2.43 12.80 -14.67
C GLY A 76 3.93 13.07 -14.84
N GLN A 77 4.25 14.34 -15.04
CA GLN A 77 5.63 14.85 -15.03
C GLN A 77 6.20 14.83 -13.60
N PRO A 78 7.52 14.80 -13.40
CA PRO A 78 8.13 14.92 -12.06
C PRO A 78 7.64 16.16 -11.27
N ALA A 79 7.35 17.27 -11.97
CA ALA A 79 6.78 18.46 -11.35
C ALA A 79 5.37 18.25 -10.75
N ASP A 80 4.56 17.35 -11.33
CA ASP A 80 3.24 16.99 -10.81
C ASP A 80 3.37 16.19 -9.51
N PHE A 81 4.33 15.26 -9.45
CA PHE A 81 4.68 14.52 -8.24
C PHE A 81 5.16 15.45 -7.13
N GLU A 82 6.10 16.35 -7.44
CA GLU A 82 6.59 17.36 -6.51
C GLU A 82 5.47 18.26 -5.97
N ALA A 83 4.58 18.75 -6.83
CA ALA A 83 3.47 19.62 -6.43
C ALA A 83 2.47 18.88 -5.53
N TRP A 84 2.10 17.65 -5.91
CA TRP A 84 1.20 16.79 -5.15
C TRP A 84 1.78 16.48 -3.77
N GLU A 85 3.02 16.02 -3.68
CA GLU A 85 3.69 15.71 -2.40
C GLU A 85 3.83 16.93 -1.48
N LYS A 86 4.06 18.13 -2.04
CA LYS A 86 4.08 19.40 -1.28
C LYS A 86 2.69 19.89 -0.82
N GLY A 87 1.61 19.18 -1.18
CA GLY A 87 0.25 19.46 -0.74
C GLY A 87 -0.64 20.20 -1.75
N THR A 88 -0.14 20.50 -2.95
CA THR A 88 -0.96 21.07 -4.04
C THR A 88 -1.82 19.96 -4.65
N ARG A 89 -3.05 19.80 -4.17
CA ARG A 89 -4.00 18.78 -4.62
C ARG A 89 -5.05 19.38 -5.54
N ASN A 90 -5.45 18.61 -6.55
CA ASN A 90 -6.57 18.86 -7.44
C ASN A 90 -7.53 17.65 -7.34
N SER A 91 -8.84 17.89 -7.32
CA SER A 91 -9.88 16.86 -7.30
C SER A 91 -10.13 16.19 -8.64
N GLU A 92 -9.57 16.72 -9.73
CA GLU A 92 -9.76 16.20 -11.09
C GLU A 92 -8.49 15.58 -11.69
N PHE A 93 -7.31 15.82 -11.11
CA PHE A 93 -6.01 15.46 -11.70
C PHE A 93 -4.94 15.16 -10.63
N ALA A 94 -4.16 14.10 -10.85
CA ALA A 94 -3.08 13.67 -9.94
C ALA A 94 -1.92 13.05 -10.74
N PRO A 95 -0.68 13.02 -10.19
CA PRO A 95 0.49 12.49 -10.90
C PRO A 95 0.45 10.97 -11.14
N VAL A 96 -0.46 10.24 -10.48
CA VAL A 96 -0.87 8.88 -10.86
C VAL A 96 -2.37 8.78 -10.69
N MET A 97 -3.11 8.40 -11.74
CA MET A 97 -4.56 8.21 -11.68
C MET A 97 -5.02 7.16 -12.70
N LEU A 98 -6.16 6.51 -12.43
CA LEU A 98 -6.73 5.46 -13.29
C LEU A 98 -8.09 5.91 -13.82
N GLU A 99 -8.35 5.71 -15.11
CA GLU A 99 -9.64 6.06 -15.75
C GLU A 99 -10.36 4.82 -16.27
N PHE A 100 -11.69 4.81 -16.13
CA PHE A 100 -12.55 3.66 -16.38
C PHE A 100 -13.66 3.99 -17.38
N ALA A 101 -14.20 2.95 -18.03
CA ALA A 101 -15.15 3.09 -19.14
C ALA A 101 -16.49 3.78 -18.77
N GLY A 102 -16.86 3.83 -17.48
CA GLY A 102 -17.99 4.62 -16.99
C GLY A 102 -17.72 6.12 -16.84
N GLY A 103 -16.52 6.60 -17.18
CA GLY A 103 -16.09 7.98 -16.97
C GLY A 103 -15.50 8.25 -15.58
N GLU A 104 -15.45 7.23 -14.71
CA GLU A 104 -14.84 7.34 -13.38
C GLU A 104 -13.33 7.52 -13.47
N ARG A 105 -12.80 8.53 -12.76
CA ARG A 105 -11.36 8.79 -12.60
C ARG A 105 -10.97 8.63 -11.13
N VAL A 106 -10.18 7.61 -10.82
CA VAL A 106 -9.76 7.32 -9.45
C VAL A 106 -8.41 7.97 -9.16
N LEU A 107 -8.40 8.87 -8.16
CA LEU A 107 -7.22 9.57 -7.67
C LEU A 107 -6.52 8.80 -6.53
N PRO A 108 -5.23 9.08 -6.24
CA PRO A 108 -4.46 8.28 -5.30
C PRO A 108 -4.72 8.69 -3.85
N GLU A 109 -5.15 7.73 -3.03
CA GLU A 109 -4.95 7.77 -1.57
C GLU A 109 -3.48 7.54 -1.22
N ARG A 110 -2.78 6.74 -2.04
CA ARG A 110 -1.37 6.40 -1.89
C ARG A 110 -0.75 6.02 -3.25
N TYR A 111 0.52 6.37 -3.44
CA TYR A 111 1.36 5.80 -4.52
C TYR A 111 2.82 5.63 -4.08
N GLU A 112 3.53 4.77 -4.81
CA GLU A 112 4.98 4.59 -4.79
C GLU A 112 5.44 4.43 -6.24
N VAL A 113 6.26 5.35 -6.75
CA VAL A 113 6.73 5.37 -8.15
C VAL A 113 8.26 5.43 -8.23
N SER A 114 8.84 4.62 -9.10
CA SER A 114 10.29 4.48 -9.34
C SER A 114 10.54 3.94 -10.74
N ASP A 115 11.78 4.01 -11.23
CA ASP A 115 12.20 3.57 -12.58
C ASP A 115 11.85 2.11 -12.94
N SER A 116 11.49 1.28 -11.96
CA SER A 116 11.15 -0.14 -12.16
C SER A 116 9.75 -0.54 -11.66
N ARG A 117 9.01 0.35 -10.99
CA ARG A 117 7.73 -0.01 -10.34
C ARG A 117 6.78 1.16 -10.17
N VAL A 118 5.50 0.90 -10.43
CA VAL A 118 4.36 1.75 -10.12
C VAL A 118 3.44 1.02 -9.15
N ARG A 119 3.12 1.66 -8.03
CA ARG A 119 2.09 1.23 -7.09
C ARG A 119 1.12 2.36 -6.84
N PHE A 120 -0.16 2.02 -6.79
CA PHE A 120 -1.25 2.96 -6.56
C PHE A 120 -2.35 2.29 -5.75
N SER A 121 -2.99 3.05 -4.87
CA SER A 121 -4.31 2.70 -4.34
C SER A 121 -5.19 3.95 -4.21
N GLY A 122 -6.47 3.79 -4.55
CA GLY A 122 -7.50 4.80 -4.38
C GLY A 122 -8.86 4.14 -4.11
N THR A 123 -9.88 4.97 -3.90
CA THR A 123 -11.27 4.53 -3.72
C THR A 123 -12.20 5.39 -4.59
N SER A 124 -13.22 4.74 -5.12
CA SER A 124 -14.34 5.31 -5.87
C SER A 124 -15.65 4.95 -5.17
N GLU A 125 -16.67 5.81 -5.25
CA GLU A 125 -18.02 5.45 -4.78
C GLU A 125 -18.67 4.40 -5.69
N ALA A 126 -18.39 4.44 -7.01
CA ALA A 126 -18.94 3.52 -8.00
C ALA A 126 -18.15 2.20 -8.11
N LEU A 127 -16.81 2.26 -8.04
CA LEU A 127 -15.93 1.10 -8.25
C LEU A 127 -15.36 0.50 -6.94
N GLY A 128 -15.62 1.13 -5.79
CA GLY A 128 -15.02 0.76 -4.52
C GLY A 128 -13.50 0.96 -4.52
N ARG A 129 -12.77 0.09 -3.81
CA ARG A 129 -11.30 0.17 -3.75
C ARG A 129 -10.67 -0.28 -5.06
N VAL A 130 -9.74 0.54 -5.56
CA VAL A 130 -8.92 0.28 -6.76
C VAL A 130 -7.44 0.23 -6.38
N THR A 131 -6.69 -0.70 -6.95
CA THR A 131 -5.22 -0.81 -6.76
C THR A 131 -4.50 -1.16 -8.05
N LEU A 132 -3.24 -0.72 -8.17
CA LEU A 132 -2.26 -1.18 -9.15
C LEU A 132 -0.96 -1.54 -8.42
N ASP A 133 -0.35 -2.68 -8.76
CA ASP A 133 1.05 -2.98 -8.46
C ASP A 133 1.67 -3.58 -9.72
N ALA A 134 2.55 -2.80 -10.38
CA ALA A 134 3.09 -3.11 -11.69
C ALA A 134 4.59 -2.80 -11.78
N ARG A 135 5.29 -3.56 -12.63
CA ARG A 135 6.70 -3.33 -12.98
C ARG A 135 6.79 -2.60 -14.31
N LEU A 136 7.75 -1.69 -14.40
CA LEU A 136 8.12 -1.01 -15.64
C LEU A 136 9.27 -1.74 -16.33
N ASP A 137 9.23 -1.81 -17.64
CA ASP A 137 10.39 -2.10 -18.48
C ASP A 137 10.91 -0.77 -19.03
N GLY A 138 11.95 -0.22 -18.39
CA GLY A 138 12.58 1.04 -18.81
C GLY A 138 13.21 0.97 -20.21
N GLY A 139 13.62 -0.21 -20.68
CA GLY A 139 14.13 -0.40 -22.04
C GLY A 139 13.02 -0.27 -23.07
N THR A 140 11.93 -1.02 -22.88
CA THR A 140 10.73 -0.96 -23.73
C THR A 140 10.07 0.42 -23.67
N LEU A 141 10.01 1.06 -22.50
CA LEU A 141 9.53 2.43 -22.33
C LEU A 141 10.39 3.45 -23.09
N ALA A 142 11.73 3.35 -23.03
CA ALA A 142 12.61 4.24 -23.79
C ALA A 142 12.47 4.04 -25.32
N LEU A 143 12.25 2.80 -25.77
CA LEU A 143 11.91 2.51 -27.17
C LEU A 143 10.56 3.14 -27.56
N ALA A 144 9.52 2.96 -26.74
CA ALA A 144 8.19 3.51 -26.97
C ALA A 144 8.20 5.06 -27.00
N ARG A 145 8.88 5.71 -26.04
CA ARG A 145 9.04 7.17 -25.98
C ARG A 145 9.74 7.72 -27.22
N ARG A 146 10.85 7.11 -27.66
CA ARG A 146 11.56 7.52 -28.89
C ARG A 146 10.74 7.28 -30.16
N ASN A 147 9.92 6.23 -30.18
CA ASN A 147 9.07 5.84 -31.30
C ASN A 147 7.63 6.42 -31.20
N LEU A 148 7.39 7.40 -30.33
CA LEU A 148 6.10 8.10 -30.14
C LEU A 148 4.90 7.16 -29.86
N GLY A 149 5.12 6.07 -29.13
CA GLY A 149 4.08 5.11 -28.72
C GLY A 149 3.88 3.93 -29.69
N THR A 150 4.65 3.85 -30.78
CA THR A 150 4.54 2.75 -31.78
C THR A 150 5.37 1.50 -31.43
N ALA A 151 5.61 1.23 -30.14
CA ALA A 151 6.27 -0.01 -29.71
C ALA A 151 5.25 -1.16 -29.61
N GLU A 152 5.61 -2.35 -30.10
CA GLU A 152 4.77 -3.55 -30.03
C GLU A 152 4.79 -4.20 -28.64
N ASP A 153 5.90 -4.05 -27.91
CA ASP A 153 6.09 -4.58 -26.56
C ASP A 153 5.49 -3.66 -25.48
N PRO A 154 4.92 -4.22 -24.39
CA PRO A 154 4.33 -3.44 -23.30
C PRO A 154 5.41 -2.82 -22.38
N ALA A 155 5.30 -1.52 -22.12
CA ALA A 155 6.22 -0.80 -21.23
C ALA A 155 5.99 -1.09 -19.74
N MET A 156 4.86 -1.70 -19.37
CA MET A 156 4.50 -2.03 -17.99
C MET A 156 3.70 -3.33 -17.92
N GLU A 157 3.91 -4.14 -16.87
CA GLU A 157 3.08 -5.33 -16.56
C GLU A 157 2.83 -5.45 -15.04
N GLY A 158 1.59 -5.76 -14.64
CA GLY A 158 1.24 -5.86 -13.23
C GLY A 158 -0.08 -6.54 -12.90
N ALA A 159 -0.59 -6.22 -11.72
CA ALA A 159 -1.91 -6.59 -11.25
C ALA A 159 -2.77 -5.36 -10.94
N VAL A 160 -4.03 -5.40 -11.34
CA VAL A 160 -5.06 -4.38 -11.11
C VAL A 160 -6.15 -4.99 -10.24
N THR A 161 -6.61 -4.29 -9.21
CA THR A 161 -7.84 -4.67 -8.47
C THR A 161 -8.88 -3.59 -8.66
N VAL A 162 -10.14 -3.98 -8.89
CA VAL A 162 -11.32 -3.11 -8.99
C VAL A 162 -12.45 -3.78 -8.22
N GLY A 163 -13.11 -3.08 -7.29
CA GLY A 163 -14.25 -3.64 -6.52
C GLY A 163 -13.93 -4.90 -5.72
N GLY A 164 -12.65 -5.11 -5.36
CA GLY A 164 -12.17 -6.34 -4.71
C GLY A 164 -11.92 -7.53 -5.65
N ARG A 165 -12.11 -7.40 -6.97
CA ARG A 165 -11.71 -8.40 -7.97
C ARG A 165 -10.37 -8.03 -8.59
N THR A 166 -9.40 -8.94 -8.57
CA THR A 166 -8.05 -8.72 -9.09
C THR A 166 -7.83 -9.40 -10.46
N TYR A 167 -7.21 -8.66 -11.37
CA TYR A 167 -6.74 -9.08 -12.69
C TYR A 167 -5.20 -9.06 -12.66
N GLY A 168 -4.54 -10.18 -13.00
CA GLY A 168 -3.08 -10.32 -12.96
C GLY A 168 -2.48 -10.56 -14.35
N GLY A 169 -1.23 -10.15 -14.56
CA GLY A 169 -0.59 -10.20 -15.88
C GLY A 169 -1.12 -9.13 -16.84
N VAL A 170 -1.68 -8.04 -16.30
CA VAL A 170 -2.18 -6.92 -17.10
C VAL A 170 -0.98 -6.19 -17.69
N LYS A 171 -0.86 -6.24 -19.01
CA LYS A 171 0.18 -5.60 -19.82
C LYS A 171 -0.33 -4.27 -20.36
N PHE A 172 0.52 -3.25 -20.39
CA PHE A 172 0.16 -1.90 -20.83
C PHE A 172 1.11 -1.40 -21.92
N ALA A 173 0.55 -0.91 -23.03
CA ALA A 173 1.28 -0.14 -24.03
C ALA A 173 1.39 1.33 -23.59
N TRP A 174 2.52 1.98 -23.86
CA TRP A 174 2.75 3.39 -23.53
C TRP A 174 2.45 4.30 -24.72
N SER A 175 1.88 5.47 -24.47
CA SER A 175 1.78 6.57 -25.45
C SER A 175 1.98 7.94 -24.79
N MET A 176 2.35 8.93 -25.61
CA MET A 176 2.51 10.33 -25.19
C MET A 176 1.18 11.04 -24.91
N GLY A 177 0.06 10.43 -25.30
CA GLY A 177 -1.28 11.01 -25.28
C GLY A 177 -1.76 11.39 -26.69
N GLY A 178 -2.98 11.00 -27.02
CA GLY A 178 -3.59 11.15 -28.34
C GLY A 178 -3.90 9.81 -29.00
N GLY A 179 -5.15 9.37 -28.86
CA GLY A 179 -5.80 8.28 -29.58
C GLY A 179 -7.25 8.67 -29.87
#